data_AF-A0A8J3CGY9-F1
#
_entry.id   AF-A0A8J3CGY9-F1
#
_cell.length_a   1.000
_cell.length_b   1.000
_cell.length_c   1.000
_cell.angle_alpha   90.00
_cell.angle_beta   90.00
_cell.angle_gamma   90.00
#
_symmetry.space_group_name_H-M   'P 1'
#
loop_
_entity.id
_entity.type
_entity.pdbx_description
1 polymer ?
#
loop_
_entity_poly.entity_id
_entity_poly.type
_entity_poly.pdbx_seq_one_letter_code
_entity_poly.pdbx_strand_id
1 'polypeptide(L)'
;MRGRLVEAAVRLLAEQGPAAVQARRLAQQVGASTMAVYHYFGGMPQLLGAVIEEGFRRLDTRLTAVPVTDDPVTNLGRLALAYRAAARKNPHLYDLMFGLSSPGGHRPEDAPSATSEQSVSQRAYGHLVDASERAIRAGRIRNQDPAHVAAQLWSTLHGYVTLELAGHPRSRPRRHRPGGRRLHRRRAMTEAPGSRSGTARHLRPVPDEAATSTPGGVAMAEALASFLSHLASRRGRSGRITSPETLRSYTSALPKAFAGIDHLAALDGGGRDRLHANIHTAWGSAQPSTFNAKRAAVASALAYFAAQDWITDAAAVLAGLDRQPQPKPTDEKVRTREAIDRLIADKRHPLEDRTLWAMLYATAARAEEVLRLNIENLDRANRRAHTIRKGGKQDQLLYDGRTARMLGQLLGRRRTGPIFLSTRTAPDGTARTGTFDPASRRLRMTYRTAERHIGTATGGWDLHDLRHSRLTHAGEDGATEADLMNLSGHEDRRTLQRYLNPSKEGTHQRLDDIDNRRHTWTPGADELTDRLARASSQTTRSAH
;
A
#
# COMPACT_ATOMS: atom_id res chain seq x y z
N MET A 1 6.96 -30.52 26.87
CA MET A 1 7.28 -29.09 27.14
C MET A 1 6.78 -28.15 26.04
N ARG A 2 7.10 -28.36 24.76
CA ARG A 2 6.63 -27.54 23.62
C ARG A 2 5.15 -27.13 23.68
N GLY A 3 4.23 -28.08 23.82
CA GLY A 3 2.79 -27.78 23.92
C GLY A 3 2.42 -26.91 25.13
N ARG A 4 3.09 -27.08 26.28
CA ARG A 4 2.85 -26.24 27.48
C ARG A 4 3.24 -24.77 27.25
N LEU A 5 4.33 -24.53 26.52
CA LEU A 5 4.77 -23.18 26.15
C LEU A 5 3.82 -22.52 25.14
N VAL A 6 3.32 -23.28 24.16
CA VAL A 6 2.30 -22.80 23.21
C VAL A 6 0.99 -22.47 23.92
N GLU A 7 0.52 -23.34 24.80
CA GLU A 7 -0.69 -23.08 25.61
C GLU A 7 -0.53 -21.86 26.52
N ALA A 8 0.62 -21.72 27.18
CA ALA A 8 0.91 -20.54 28.00
C ALA A 8 0.90 -19.25 27.15
N ALA A 9 1.48 -19.29 25.94
CA ALA A 9 1.45 -18.17 25.02
C ALA A 9 0.02 -17.81 24.56
N VAL A 10 -0.80 -18.81 24.23
CA VAL A 10 -2.20 -18.58 23.85
C VAL A 10 -3.00 -17.96 25.00
N ARG A 11 -2.78 -18.39 26.25
CA ARG A 11 -3.43 -17.81 27.44
C ARG A 11 -2.98 -16.38 27.70
N LEU A 12 -1.67 -16.12 27.73
CA LEU A 12 -1.13 -14.77 27.90
C LEU A 12 -1.62 -13.81 26.81
N LEU A 13 -1.67 -14.28 25.57
CA LEU A 13 -2.19 -13.52 24.45
C LEU A 13 -3.67 -13.18 24.63
N ALA A 14 -4.48 -14.11 25.16
CA ALA A 14 -5.90 -13.90 25.41
C ALA A 14 -6.16 -12.92 26.57
N GLU A 15 -5.39 -13.01 27.65
CA GLU A 15 -5.62 -12.28 28.89
C GLU A 15 -5.00 -10.88 28.89
N GLN A 16 -3.82 -10.73 28.29
CA GLN A 16 -2.97 -9.53 28.45
C GLN A 16 -2.52 -8.95 27.10
N GLY A 17 -2.90 -9.57 25.98
CA GLY A 17 -2.56 -9.11 24.64
C GLY A 17 -1.12 -9.40 24.21
N PRO A 18 -0.75 -8.99 22.98
CA PRO A 18 0.49 -9.40 22.33
C PRO A 18 1.77 -8.95 23.04
N ALA A 19 1.75 -7.77 23.70
CA ALA A 19 2.90 -7.23 24.42
C ALA A 19 3.34 -8.09 25.63
N ALA A 20 2.43 -8.93 26.15
CA ALA A 20 2.70 -9.81 27.29
C ALA A 20 3.42 -11.11 26.90
N VAL A 21 3.45 -11.47 25.61
CA VAL A 21 4.05 -12.71 25.11
C VAL A 21 5.57 -12.53 24.98
N GLN A 22 6.26 -12.64 26.12
CA GLN A 22 7.72 -12.51 26.23
C GLN A 22 8.35 -13.79 26.76
N ALA A 23 9.54 -14.17 26.27
CA ALA A 23 10.21 -15.42 26.62
C ALA A 23 10.32 -15.66 28.13
N ARG A 24 10.66 -14.62 28.90
CA ARG A 24 10.78 -14.68 30.36
C ARG A 24 9.44 -14.97 31.06
N ARG A 25 8.35 -14.32 30.61
CA ARG A 25 7.01 -14.52 31.17
C ARG A 25 6.44 -15.89 30.81
N LEU A 26 6.67 -16.35 29.58
CA LEU A 26 6.30 -17.69 29.14
C LEU A 26 6.98 -18.77 29.97
N ALA A 27 8.29 -18.62 30.17
CA ALA A 27 9.08 -19.54 30.98
C ALA A 27 8.60 -19.56 32.45
N GLN A 28 8.33 -18.39 33.03
CA GLN A 28 7.79 -18.27 34.38
C GLN A 28 6.42 -18.95 34.53
N GLN A 29 5.50 -18.78 33.56
CA GLN A 29 4.19 -19.43 33.61
C GLN A 29 4.24 -20.96 33.58
N VAL A 30 5.23 -21.55 32.90
CA VAL A 30 5.37 -23.01 32.83
C VAL A 30 6.32 -23.58 33.87
N GLY A 31 6.91 -22.75 34.74
CA GLY A 31 7.88 -23.15 35.75
C GLY A 31 9.23 -23.59 35.16
N ALA A 32 9.66 -22.95 34.07
CA ALA A 32 10.92 -23.25 33.37
C ALA A 32 11.84 -22.03 33.28
N SER A 33 13.09 -22.24 32.88
CA SER A 33 14.02 -21.15 32.56
C SER A 33 13.72 -20.55 31.19
N THR A 34 14.10 -19.28 30.97
CA THR A 34 13.97 -18.61 29.66
C THR A 34 14.65 -19.39 28.53
N MET A 35 15.71 -20.14 28.84
CA MET A 35 16.41 -21.02 27.90
C MET A 35 15.52 -22.11 27.31
N ALA A 36 14.43 -22.52 27.97
CA ALA A 36 13.50 -23.49 27.41
C ALA A 36 12.85 -22.99 26.11
N VAL A 37 12.56 -21.69 25.99
CA VAL A 37 11.99 -21.12 24.75
C VAL A 37 12.99 -21.25 23.59
N TYR A 38 14.25 -20.91 23.85
CA TYR A 38 15.32 -21.02 22.86
C TYR A 38 15.64 -22.47 22.52
N HIS A 39 15.66 -23.38 23.49
CA HIS A 39 15.96 -24.80 23.27
C HIS A 39 14.87 -25.50 22.45
N TYR A 40 13.58 -25.26 22.75
CA TYR A 40 12.48 -25.98 22.09
C TYR A 40 12.00 -25.36 20.78
N PHE A 41 12.22 -24.07 20.57
CA PHE A 41 11.74 -23.36 19.38
C PHE A 41 12.84 -22.65 18.59
N GLY A 42 14.05 -22.46 19.14
CA GLY A 42 15.10 -21.66 18.49
C GLY A 42 14.91 -20.14 18.64
N GLY A 43 13.81 -19.70 19.26
CA GLY A 43 13.53 -18.29 19.50
C GLY A 43 12.03 -17.97 19.59
N MET A 44 11.75 -16.70 19.85
CA MET A 44 10.38 -16.17 19.88
C MET A 44 9.65 -16.26 18.53
N PRO A 45 10.27 -15.98 17.35
CA PRO A 45 9.58 -16.07 16.07
C PRO A 45 9.00 -17.47 15.82
N GLN A 46 9.79 -18.52 16.01
CA GLN A 46 9.37 -19.90 15.81
C GLN A 46 8.30 -20.35 16.81
N LEU A 47 8.35 -19.85 18.06
CA LEU A 47 7.27 -20.07 19.02
C LEU A 47 5.97 -19.42 18.55
N LEU A 48 6.02 -18.18 18.06
CA LEU A 48 4.84 -17.50 17.51
C LEU A 48 4.28 -18.24 16.28
N GLY A 49 5.14 -18.82 15.43
CA GLY A 49 4.72 -19.71 14.36
C GLY A 49 3.93 -20.92 14.86
N ALA A 50 4.40 -21.58 15.93
CA ALA A 50 3.67 -22.69 16.55
C ALA A 50 2.34 -22.25 17.21
N VAL A 51 2.27 -21.03 17.74
CA VAL A 51 1.03 -20.44 18.28
C VAL A 51 0.02 -20.16 17.17
N ILE A 52 0.47 -19.67 16.01
CA ILE A 52 -0.38 -19.47 14.82
C ILE A 52 -0.97 -20.80 14.35
N GLU A 53 -0.14 -21.84 14.26
CA GLU A 53 -0.58 -23.17 13.85
C GLU A 53 -1.61 -23.74 14.83
N GLU A 54 -1.40 -23.58 16.14
CA GLU A 54 -2.37 -23.94 17.18
C GLU A 54 -3.68 -23.16 17.04
N GLY A 55 -3.61 -21.87 16.69
CA GLY A 55 -4.79 -21.06 16.38
C GLY A 55 -5.62 -21.65 15.22
N PHE A 56 -4.97 -22.03 14.12
CA PHE A 56 -5.64 -22.69 13.00
C PHE A 56 -6.18 -24.08 13.38
N ARG A 57 -5.48 -24.85 14.21
CA ARG A 57 -5.93 -26.16 14.70
C ARG A 57 -7.23 -26.08 15.49
N ARG A 58 -7.32 -25.08 16.36
CA ARG A 58 -8.53 -24.80 17.16
C ARG A 58 -9.69 -24.32 16.29
N LEU A 59 -9.39 -23.54 15.24
CA LEU A 59 -10.40 -23.11 14.28
C LEU A 59 -10.93 -24.31 13.47
N ASP A 60 -10.03 -25.12 12.91
CA ASP A 60 -10.35 -26.36 12.18
C ASP A 60 -11.24 -27.28 13.04
N THR A 61 -10.82 -27.58 14.27
CA THR A 61 -11.60 -28.39 15.23
C THR A 61 -13.02 -27.86 15.43
N ARG A 62 -13.19 -26.54 15.50
CA ARG A 62 -14.52 -25.90 15.66
C ARG A 62 -15.37 -25.98 14.41
N LEU A 63 -14.78 -25.86 13.24
CA LEU A 63 -15.50 -25.96 11.97
C LEU A 63 -15.91 -27.41 11.69
N THR A 64 -15.03 -28.38 11.97
CA THR A 64 -15.33 -29.82 11.91
C THR A 64 -16.49 -30.22 12.83
N ALA A 65 -16.60 -29.59 14.00
CA ALA A 65 -17.67 -29.88 14.94
C ALA A 65 -19.05 -29.32 14.52
N VAL A 66 -19.14 -28.54 13.43
CA VAL A 66 -20.42 -28.03 12.92
C VAL A 66 -21.17 -29.15 12.20
N PRO A 67 -22.36 -29.57 12.69
CA PRO A 67 -23.12 -30.63 12.03
C PRO A 67 -23.56 -30.20 10.63
N VAL A 68 -23.32 -31.08 9.67
CA VAL A 68 -23.83 -30.96 8.31
C VAL A 68 -25.35 -31.08 8.33
N THR A 69 -26.04 -30.07 7.82
CA THR A 69 -27.51 -30.05 7.68
C THR A 69 -27.95 -30.35 6.26
N ASP A 70 -29.19 -30.80 6.09
CA ASP A 70 -29.78 -31.05 4.77
C ASP A 70 -29.88 -29.78 3.92
N ASP A 71 -30.18 -28.63 4.54
CA ASP A 71 -30.09 -27.34 3.86
C ASP A 71 -28.64 -26.82 3.84
N PRO A 72 -27.98 -26.71 2.67
CA PRO A 72 -26.61 -26.24 2.56
C PRO A 72 -26.45 -24.75 2.89
N VAL A 73 -27.49 -23.93 2.75
CA VAL A 73 -27.44 -22.51 3.13
C VAL A 73 -27.37 -22.37 4.65
N THR A 74 -28.19 -23.15 5.38
CA THR A 74 -28.10 -23.26 6.84
C THR A 74 -26.71 -23.73 7.29
N ASN A 75 -26.10 -24.68 6.57
CA ASN A 75 -24.75 -25.14 6.90
C ASN A 75 -23.70 -24.02 6.79
N LEU A 76 -23.75 -23.24 5.71
CA LEU A 76 -22.87 -22.07 5.51
C LEU A 76 -23.04 -21.05 6.65
N GLY A 77 -24.29 -20.77 7.04
CA GLY A 77 -24.59 -19.89 8.18
C GLY A 77 -24.01 -20.40 9.51
N ARG A 78 -24.13 -21.70 9.79
CA ARG A 78 -23.57 -22.31 11.01
C ARG A 78 -22.05 -22.27 11.04
N LEU A 79 -21.38 -22.54 9.91
CA LEU A 79 -19.92 -22.40 9.77
C LEU A 79 -19.48 -20.95 10.01
N ALA A 80 -20.20 -19.98 9.45
CA ALA A 80 -19.92 -18.56 9.66
C ALA A 80 -20.04 -18.15 11.13
N LEU A 81 -21.06 -18.63 11.84
CA LEU A 81 -21.25 -18.39 13.27
C LEU A 81 -20.14 -19.04 14.11
N ALA A 82 -19.74 -20.27 13.79
CA ALA A 82 -18.66 -20.99 14.48
C ALA A 82 -17.31 -20.28 14.30
N TYR A 83 -17.00 -19.85 13.08
CA TYR A 83 -15.80 -19.05 12.75
C TYR A 83 -15.78 -17.74 13.54
N ARG A 84 -16.89 -16.98 13.53
CA ARG A 84 -17.02 -15.73 14.29
C ARG A 84 -16.87 -15.97 15.80
N ALA A 85 -17.46 -17.05 16.32
CA ALA A 85 -17.32 -17.40 17.74
C ALA A 85 -15.88 -17.77 18.13
N ALA A 86 -15.11 -18.37 17.21
CA ALA A 86 -13.67 -18.60 17.39
C ALA A 86 -12.90 -17.27 17.49
N ALA A 87 -13.13 -16.36 16.55
CA ALA A 87 -12.49 -15.06 16.55
C ALA A 87 -12.81 -14.23 17.80
N ARG A 88 -14.08 -14.22 18.23
CA ARG A 88 -14.51 -13.48 19.43
C ARG A 88 -13.99 -14.07 20.73
N LYS A 89 -13.76 -15.39 20.80
CA LYS A 89 -13.23 -16.03 22.01
C LYS A 89 -11.79 -15.63 22.29
N ASN A 90 -10.99 -15.38 21.25
CA ASN A 90 -9.62 -14.90 21.41
C ASN A 90 -9.25 -13.93 20.27
N PRO A 91 -9.62 -12.64 20.41
CA PRO A 91 -9.36 -11.62 19.39
C PRO A 91 -7.88 -11.45 19.05
N HIS A 92 -7.00 -11.56 20.05
CA HIS A 92 -5.56 -11.41 19.87
C HIS A 92 -4.91 -12.62 19.17
N LEU A 93 -5.38 -13.83 19.43
CA LEU A 93 -4.96 -15.00 18.66
C LEU A 93 -5.45 -14.93 17.22
N TYR A 94 -6.69 -14.48 17.01
CA TYR A 94 -7.22 -14.25 15.66
C TYR A 94 -6.42 -13.18 14.91
N ASP A 95 -6.08 -12.08 15.58
CA ASP A 95 -5.20 -11.04 15.05
C ASP A 95 -3.82 -11.58 14.65
N LEU A 96 -3.21 -12.43 15.49
CA LEU A 96 -1.93 -13.08 15.24
C LEU A 96 -1.98 -14.08 14.07
N MET A 97 -3.05 -14.89 13.99
CA MET A 97 -3.24 -15.88 12.91
C MET A 97 -3.29 -15.23 11.52
N PHE A 98 -3.88 -14.04 11.42
CA PHE A 98 -4.13 -13.35 10.16
C PHE A 98 -3.27 -12.08 9.97
N GLY A 99 -2.44 -11.72 10.96
CA GLY A 99 -1.54 -10.57 10.94
C GLY A 99 -2.26 -9.21 10.85
N LEU A 100 -3.40 -9.04 11.52
CA LEU A 100 -4.30 -7.90 11.30
C LEU A 100 -3.85 -6.59 12.00
N SER A 101 -3.12 -6.65 13.12
CA SER A 101 -2.69 -5.47 13.91
C SER A 101 -1.18 -5.35 14.13
N SER A 102 -0.34 -6.13 13.43
CA SER A 102 1.13 -6.04 13.56
C SER A 102 1.72 -5.11 12.48
N PRO A 103 2.31 -3.95 12.85
CA PRO A 103 3.17 -3.18 11.95
C PRO A 103 4.47 -3.97 11.76
N GLY A 104 4.72 -4.43 10.53
CA GLY A 104 5.75 -5.43 10.28
C GLY A 104 5.21 -6.81 10.65
N GLY A 105 4.86 -7.60 9.64
CA GLY A 105 4.43 -8.98 9.86
C GLY A 105 5.56 -9.77 10.49
N HIS A 106 5.45 -10.05 11.79
CA HIS A 106 6.13 -11.20 12.38
C HIS A 106 5.39 -12.47 11.94
N ARG A 107 5.31 -12.68 10.63
CA ARG A 107 5.21 -14.02 10.08
C ARG A 107 6.67 -14.46 10.01
N PRO A 108 7.11 -15.44 10.82
CA PRO A 108 8.49 -15.92 10.75
C PRO A 108 8.81 -16.23 9.28
N GLU A 109 9.96 -15.78 8.78
CA GLU A 109 10.41 -16.04 7.40
C GLU A 109 10.42 -17.56 7.10
N ASP A 110 10.53 -18.38 8.16
CA ASP A 110 10.53 -19.85 8.14
C ASP A 110 9.20 -20.50 8.59
N ALA A 111 8.09 -19.75 8.72
CA ALA A 111 6.80 -20.39 8.91
C ALA A 111 6.52 -21.20 7.63
N PRO A 112 6.43 -22.55 7.70
CA PRO A 112 6.38 -23.39 6.52
C PRO A 112 5.34 -22.82 5.57
N SER A 113 5.77 -22.56 4.34
CA SER A 113 4.94 -22.15 3.23
C SER A 113 3.62 -22.90 3.35
N ALA A 114 2.52 -22.18 3.57
CA ALA A 114 1.17 -22.73 3.58
C ALA A 114 0.73 -23.12 2.16
N THR A 115 1.66 -23.73 1.41
CA THR A 115 1.54 -24.22 0.04
C THR A 115 1.43 -25.74 0.01
N SER A 116 1.47 -26.44 1.16
CA SER A 116 0.99 -27.81 1.24
C SER A 116 -0.53 -27.80 1.45
N GLU A 117 -1.24 -28.57 0.62
CA GLU A 117 -2.68 -28.86 0.77
C GLU A 117 -3.01 -29.43 2.18
N GLN A 118 -1.99 -29.95 2.87
CA GLN A 118 -2.06 -30.54 4.20
C GLN A 118 -1.86 -29.55 5.36
N SER A 119 -1.63 -28.26 5.09
CA SER A 119 -1.50 -27.27 6.16
C SER A 119 -2.80 -27.09 6.95
N VAL A 120 -2.69 -26.89 8.26
CA VAL A 120 -3.86 -26.77 9.16
C VAL A 120 -4.78 -25.60 8.77
N SER A 121 -4.19 -24.52 8.23
CA SER A 121 -4.92 -23.39 7.66
C SER A 121 -5.74 -23.75 6.43
N GLN A 122 -5.21 -24.62 5.56
CA GLN A 122 -5.91 -25.06 4.35
C GLN A 122 -7.07 -25.98 4.69
N ARG A 123 -6.94 -26.85 5.71
CA ARG A 123 -8.07 -27.67 6.21
C ARG A 123 -9.21 -26.83 6.77
N ALA A 124 -8.88 -25.81 7.58
CA ALA A 124 -9.87 -24.87 8.09
C ALA A 124 -10.60 -24.14 6.94
N TYR A 125 -9.90 -23.82 5.84
CA TYR A 125 -10.51 -23.25 4.63
C TYR A 125 -11.33 -24.27 3.83
N GLY A 126 -10.90 -25.54 3.78
CA GLY A 126 -11.57 -26.63 3.09
C GLY A 126 -13.04 -26.80 3.47
N HIS A 127 -13.38 -26.63 4.76
CA HIS A 127 -14.78 -26.67 5.22
C HIS A 127 -15.71 -25.67 4.50
N LEU A 128 -15.18 -24.49 4.14
CA LEU A 128 -15.95 -23.50 3.37
C LEU A 128 -16.07 -23.88 1.89
N VAL A 129 -15.05 -24.54 1.32
CA VAL A 129 -15.08 -25.05 -0.06
C VAL A 129 -16.12 -26.16 -0.17
N ASP A 130 -16.10 -27.15 0.73
CA ASP A 130 -17.04 -28.27 0.75
C ASP A 130 -18.49 -27.80 0.92
N ALA A 131 -18.72 -26.83 1.82
CA ALA A 131 -20.04 -26.26 2.03
C ALA A 131 -20.52 -25.42 0.83
N SER A 132 -19.61 -24.71 0.17
CA SER A 132 -19.91 -23.97 -1.06
C SER A 132 -20.28 -24.91 -2.20
N GLU A 133 -19.56 -26.01 -2.35
CA GLU A 133 -19.84 -27.04 -3.35
C GLU A 133 -21.22 -27.66 -3.13
N ARG A 134 -21.56 -28.01 -1.89
CA ARG A 134 -22.91 -28.52 -1.55
C ARG A 134 -24.01 -27.50 -1.87
N ALA A 135 -23.78 -26.21 -1.64
CA ALA A 135 -24.74 -25.16 -1.99
C ALA A 135 -24.90 -24.97 -3.50
N ILE A 136 -23.82 -25.13 -4.28
CA ILE A 136 -23.84 -25.11 -5.75
C ILE A 136 -24.59 -26.34 -6.29
N ARG A 137 -24.27 -27.56 -5.83
CA ARG A 137 -24.94 -28.80 -6.27
C ARG A 137 -26.45 -28.77 -5.98
N ALA A 138 -26.85 -28.15 -4.87
CA ALA A 138 -28.26 -27.96 -4.51
C ALA A 138 -28.95 -26.80 -5.27
N GLY A 139 -28.27 -26.14 -6.21
CA GLY A 139 -28.82 -25.01 -6.98
C GLY A 139 -29.08 -23.74 -6.17
N ARG A 140 -28.56 -23.65 -4.93
CA ARG A 140 -28.75 -22.49 -4.04
C ARG A 140 -27.78 -21.35 -4.37
N ILE A 141 -26.66 -21.68 -5.00
CA ILE A 141 -25.67 -20.74 -5.52
C ILE A 141 -25.50 -21.02 -7.02
N ARG A 142 -25.33 -19.97 -7.83
CA ARG A 142 -25.07 -20.09 -9.27
C ARG A 142 -23.86 -20.98 -9.53
N ASN A 143 -23.90 -21.74 -10.62
CA ASN A 143 -22.81 -22.65 -11.00
C ASN A 143 -21.51 -21.86 -11.23
N GLN A 144 -20.61 -21.94 -10.27
CA GLN A 144 -19.31 -21.28 -10.22
C GLN A 144 -18.32 -22.22 -9.54
N ASP A 145 -17.03 -21.96 -9.68
CA ASP A 145 -15.99 -22.68 -8.96
C ASP A 145 -16.24 -22.58 -7.42
N PRO A 146 -16.42 -23.71 -6.70
CA PRO A 146 -16.61 -23.74 -5.25
C PRO A 146 -15.52 -23.01 -4.47
N ALA A 147 -14.26 -23.06 -4.94
CA ALA A 147 -13.15 -22.36 -4.30
C ALA A 147 -13.30 -20.84 -4.40
N HIS A 148 -13.86 -20.34 -5.51
CA HIS A 148 -14.15 -18.93 -5.69
C HIS A 148 -15.28 -18.46 -4.76
N VAL A 149 -16.35 -19.24 -4.65
CA VAL A 149 -17.48 -18.95 -3.75
C VAL A 149 -17.02 -18.96 -2.29
N ALA A 150 -16.22 -19.95 -1.89
CA ALA A 150 -15.63 -20.02 -0.57
C ALA A 150 -14.75 -18.80 -0.26
N ALA A 151 -13.94 -18.34 -1.23
CA ALA A 151 -13.11 -17.15 -1.05
C ALA A 151 -13.94 -15.87 -0.86
N GLN A 152 -15.06 -15.73 -1.57
CA GLN A 152 -15.97 -14.58 -1.40
C GLN A 152 -16.67 -14.61 -0.04
N LEU A 153 -17.17 -15.77 0.37
CA LEU A 153 -17.81 -15.96 1.68
C LEU A 153 -16.82 -15.72 2.82
N TRP A 154 -15.61 -16.28 2.69
CA TRP A 154 -14.54 -16.10 3.65
C TRP A 154 -14.10 -14.65 3.74
N SER A 155 -13.91 -13.95 2.61
CA SER A 155 -13.58 -12.52 2.59
C SER A 155 -14.64 -11.67 3.28
N THR A 156 -15.92 -11.97 3.03
CA THR A 156 -17.06 -11.27 3.63
C THR A 156 -17.09 -11.47 5.15
N LEU A 157 -16.99 -12.73 5.59
CA LEU A 157 -17.01 -13.12 6.99
C LEU A 157 -15.78 -12.57 7.75
N HIS A 158 -14.61 -12.68 7.15
CA HIS A 158 -13.36 -12.17 7.70
C HIS A 158 -13.41 -10.65 7.85
N GLY A 159 -13.88 -9.93 6.83
CA GLY A 159 -14.11 -8.48 6.91
C GLY A 159 -15.11 -8.08 7.99
N TYR A 160 -16.22 -8.82 8.12
CA TYR A 160 -17.20 -8.60 9.18
C TYR A 160 -16.59 -8.78 10.58
N VAL A 161 -15.88 -9.89 10.80
CA VAL A 161 -15.24 -10.20 12.08
C VAL A 161 -14.17 -9.16 12.43
N THR A 162 -13.34 -8.75 11.48
CA THR A 162 -12.30 -7.74 11.70
C THR A 162 -12.90 -6.38 12.10
N LEU A 163 -13.97 -5.94 11.43
CA LEU A 163 -14.69 -4.71 11.81
C LEU A 163 -15.35 -4.83 13.18
N GLU A 164 -15.91 -5.99 13.49
CA GLU A 164 -16.52 -6.27 14.80
C GLU A 164 -15.49 -6.23 15.93
N LEU A 165 -14.31 -6.84 15.74
CA LEU A 165 -13.23 -6.82 16.72
C LEU A 165 -12.60 -5.41 16.88
N ALA A 166 -12.62 -4.60 15.82
CA ALA A 166 -12.17 -3.21 15.84
C ALA A 166 -13.21 -2.23 16.43
N GLY A 167 -14.30 -2.73 17.04
CA GLY A 167 -15.27 -1.89 17.76
C GLY A 167 -16.10 -0.95 16.88
N HIS A 168 -16.15 -1.18 15.56
CA HIS A 168 -16.93 -0.31 14.67
C HIS A 168 -18.44 -0.45 14.94
N PRO A 169 -19.19 0.66 15.01
CA PRO A 169 -20.59 0.65 15.45
C PRO A 169 -21.45 -0.16 14.48
N ARG A 170 -22.23 -1.10 15.04
CA ARG A 170 -23.30 -1.78 14.29
C ARG A 170 -24.38 -0.74 13.98
N SER A 171 -24.65 -0.50 12.70
CA SER A 171 -25.92 0.08 12.28
C SER A 171 -27.03 -0.87 12.78
N ARG A 172 -27.68 -0.55 13.89
CA ARG A 172 -28.84 -1.31 14.36
C ARG A 172 -29.91 -1.22 13.26
N PRO A 173 -30.42 -2.34 12.72
CA PRO A 173 -31.61 -2.26 11.88
C PRO A 173 -32.75 -1.74 12.76
N ARG A 174 -33.38 -0.62 12.35
CA ARG A 174 -34.59 -0.13 12.99
C ARG A 174 -35.60 -1.27 12.96
N ARG A 175 -35.99 -1.78 14.13
CA ARG A 175 -37.10 -2.74 14.22
C ARG A 175 -38.35 -2.06 13.67
N HIS A 176 -38.85 -2.54 12.53
CA HIS A 176 -40.20 -2.24 12.09
C HIS A 176 -41.15 -2.76 13.17
N ARG A 177 -41.86 -1.85 13.85
CA ARG A 177 -43.07 -2.21 14.62
C ARG A 177 -44.25 -2.19 13.66
N PRO A 178 -45.00 -3.30 13.49
CA PRO A 178 -46.24 -3.27 12.75
C PRO A 178 -47.39 -2.84 13.69
N GLY A 179 -48.29 -1.99 13.17
CA GLY A 179 -49.67 -1.84 13.66
C GLY A 179 -49.86 -1.01 14.94
N GLY A 180 -50.38 0.21 14.79
CA GLY A 180 -50.85 1.02 15.91
C GLY A 180 -51.69 2.21 15.45
N ARG A 181 -52.91 1.95 14.96
CA ARG A 181 -53.98 2.96 14.86
C ARG A 181 -54.13 3.66 16.21
N ARG A 182 -53.91 4.98 16.31
CA ARG A 182 -54.62 5.81 17.28
C ARG A 182 -54.92 7.20 16.71
N LEU A 183 -56.17 7.57 16.96
CA LEU A 183 -56.90 8.72 16.47
C LEU A 183 -56.23 10.06 16.78
N HIS A 184 -56.38 10.99 15.83
CA HIS A 184 -56.28 12.42 16.07
C HIS A 184 -57.30 12.86 17.13
N ARG A 185 -56.84 13.60 18.15
CA ARG A 185 -57.69 14.56 18.87
C ARG A 185 -56.95 15.88 19.07
N ARG A 186 -57.57 16.93 18.55
CA ARG A 186 -57.17 18.36 18.56
C ARG A 186 -57.03 18.92 19.99
N ARG A 187 -56.10 19.87 20.16
CA ARG A 187 -56.21 21.16 20.88
C ARG A 187 -54.85 21.87 20.70
N ALA A 188 -54.70 22.89 19.84
CA ALA A 188 -55.12 24.30 19.97
C ALA A 188 -54.45 25.04 21.13
N MET A 189 -53.41 25.83 20.81
CA MET A 189 -52.96 27.09 21.44
C MET A 189 -52.10 27.83 20.37
N THR A 190 -52.61 28.84 19.65
CA THR A 190 -52.69 30.29 19.92
C THR A 190 -51.36 31.06 19.71
N GLU A 191 -51.35 31.85 18.63
CA GLU A 191 -50.71 33.18 18.36
C GLU A 191 -49.18 33.38 18.15
N ALA A 192 -48.81 33.53 16.85
CA ALA A 192 -48.12 34.61 16.10
C ALA A 192 -47.38 35.80 16.80
N PRO A 193 -46.62 36.68 16.05
CA PRO A 193 -45.75 36.51 14.86
C PRO A 193 -44.38 37.26 14.97
N GLY A 194 -43.42 37.02 14.06
CA GLY A 194 -42.21 37.88 13.99
C GLY A 194 -41.09 37.49 13.01
N SER A 195 -41.20 37.95 11.76
CA SER A 195 -40.16 38.39 10.81
C SER A 195 -38.77 37.72 10.67
N ARG A 196 -38.58 37.14 9.46
CA ARG A 196 -37.50 37.37 8.45
C ARG A 196 -36.01 37.27 8.82
N SER A 197 -35.38 36.24 8.23
CA SER A 197 -34.21 36.23 7.30
C SER A 197 -33.45 34.90 7.55
N GLY A 198 -32.82 34.19 6.63
CA GLY A 198 -32.34 34.44 5.29
C GLY A 198 -31.46 33.23 4.91
N THR A 199 -31.80 32.57 3.82
CA THR A 199 -30.91 31.83 2.90
C THR A 199 -30.00 30.70 3.42
N ALA A 200 -30.41 29.45 3.14
CA ALA A 200 -29.50 28.40 2.66
C ALA A 200 -30.26 27.44 1.73
N ARG A 201 -29.89 27.51 0.45
CA ARG A 201 -30.45 26.82 -0.71
C ARG A 201 -30.09 25.34 -0.67
N HIS A 202 -30.98 24.49 -0.17
CA HIS A 202 -30.88 23.04 -0.35
C HIS A 202 -31.24 22.67 -1.79
N LEU A 203 -30.28 22.05 -2.49
CA LEU A 203 -30.49 21.28 -3.71
C LEU A 203 -31.58 20.22 -3.45
N ARG A 204 -32.63 20.28 -4.26
CA ARG A 204 -33.72 19.29 -4.28
C ARG A 204 -33.16 17.97 -4.83
N PRO A 205 -33.39 16.81 -4.20
CA PRO A 205 -33.09 15.53 -4.84
C PRO A 205 -34.07 15.30 -5.99
N VAL A 206 -33.54 14.98 -7.16
CA VAL A 206 -34.31 14.51 -8.34
C VAL A 206 -34.95 13.17 -7.98
N PRO A 207 -36.22 12.90 -8.35
CA PRO A 207 -36.84 11.62 -8.08
C PRO A 207 -36.21 10.51 -8.92
N ASP A 208 -36.08 9.35 -8.28
CA ASP A 208 -35.62 8.09 -8.81
C ASP A 208 -36.70 7.53 -9.76
N GLU A 209 -36.65 7.92 -11.03
CA GLU A 209 -37.39 7.23 -12.10
C GLU A 209 -36.43 6.34 -12.86
N ALA A 210 -36.48 5.05 -12.52
CA ALA A 210 -35.92 3.97 -13.31
C ALA A 210 -36.65 3.92 -14.68
N ALA A 211 -36.19 4.74 -15.62
CA ALA A 211 -36.47 4.54 -17.02
C ALA A 211 -35.63 3.36 -17.51
N THR A 212 -36.30 2.24 -17.75
CA THR A 212 -35.78 1.14 -18.58
C THR A 212 -35.48 1.70 -19.98
N SER A 213 -34.22 2.05 -20.24
CA SER A 213 -33.74 2.48 -21.55
C SER A 213 -33.27 1.29 -22.37
N THR A 214 -33.73 1.25 -23.60
CA THR A 214 -33.39 0.28 -24.65
C THR A 214 -31.87 0.17 -24.85
N PRO A 215 -31.31 -1.03 -25.15
CA PRO A 215 -29.89 -1.19 -25.48
C PRO A 215 -29.49 -0.24 -26.63
N GLY A 216 -28.53 0.66 -26.40
CA GLY A 216 -27.95 1.55 -27.42
C GLY A 216 -28.30 3.05 -27.33
N GLY A 217 -29.31 3.46 -26.55
CA GLY A 217 -29.75 4.87 -26.48
C GLY A 217 -29.01 5.78 -25.49
N VAL A 218 -28.09 5.23 -24.69
CA VAL A 218 -27.45 5.98 -23.58
C VAL A 218 -26.56 7.09 -24.13
N ALA A 219 -26.78 8.31 -23.64
CA ALA A 219 -25.93 9.46 -23.97
C ALA A 219 -24.50 9.24 -23.44
N MET A 220 -23.50 9.56 -24.24
CA MET A 220 -22.09 9.35 -23.90
C MET A 220 -21.70 10.06 -22.59
N ALA A 221 -22.24 11.27 -22.37
CA ALA A 221 -22.00 12.03 -21.15
C ALA A 221 -22.52 11.30 -19.89
N GLU A 222 -23.70 10.67 -19.98
CA GLU A 222 -24.28 9.88 -18.89
C GLU A 222 -23.49 8.60 -18.64
N ALA A 223 -23.08 7.92 -19.72
CA ALA A 223 -22.25 6.73 -19.64
C ALA A 223 -20.91 7.02 -18.94
N LEU A 224 -20.25 8.11 -19.32
CA LEU A 224 -18.99 8.55 -18.71
C LEU A 224 -19.17 8.98 -17.25
N ALA A 225 -20.25 9.69 -16.92
CA ALA A 225 -20.55 10.08 -15.54
C ALA A 225 -20.82 8.85 -14.66
N SER A 226 -21.58 7.87 -15.18
CA SER A 226 -21.83 6.59 -14.51
C SER A 226 -20.53 5.82 -14.29
N PHE A 227 -19.67 5.71 -15.32
CA PHE A 227 -18.37 5.05 -15.20
C PHE A 227 -17.45 5.72 -14.16
N LEU A 228 -17.35 7.05 -14.18
CA LEU A 228 -16.50 7.77 -13.22
C LEU A 228 -17.03 7.63 -11.78
N SER A 229 -18.35 7.61 -11.60
CA SER A 229 -19.00 7.37 -10.29
C SER A 229 -18.77 5.93 -9.81
N HIS A 230 -18.89 4.96 -10.72
CA HIS A 230 -18.55 3.57 -10.45
C HIS A 230 -17.07 3.44 -10.07
N LEU A 231 -16.16 4.05 -10.84
CA LEU A 231 -14.73 4.00 -10.59
C LEU A 231 -14.35 4.63 -9.24
N ALA A 232 -15.03 5.72 -8.85
CA ALA A 232 -14.82 6.41 -7.58
C ALA A 232 -15.35 5.64 -6.36
N SER A 233 -16.33 4.74 -6.55
CA SER A 233 -16.93 3.94 -5.47
C SER A 233 -16.41 2.49 -5.44
N ARG A 234 -15.89 1.99 -6.56
CA ARG A 234 -15.36 0.64 -6.70
C ARG A 234 -14.09 0.46 -5.88
N ARG A 235 -14.08 -0.60 -5.07
CA ARG A 235 -12.86 -1.15 -4.48
C ARG A 235 -12.20 -2.07 -5.51
N GLY A 236 -10.97 -1.76 -5.92
CA GLY A 236 -10.16 -2.63 -6.77
C GLY A 236 -9.84 -3.96 -6.06
N ARG A 237 -9.12 -4.88 -6.73
CA ARG A 237 -8.74 -6.20 -6.17
C ARG A 237 -8.05 -6.14 -4.81
N SER A 238 -7.40 -5.02 -4.49
CA SER A 238 -6.76 -4.77 -3.19
C SER A 238 -7.72 -4.28 -2.10
N GLY A 239 -9.03 -4.24 -2.35
CA GLY A 239 -10.02 -3.67 -1.43
C GLY A 239 -10.00 -2.14 -1.34
N ARG A 240 -9.22 -1.47 -2.19
CA ARG A 240 -9.00 -0.01 -2.14
C ARG A 240 -9.80 0.72 -3.18
N ILE A 241 -10.36 1.86 -2.80
CA ILE A 241 -10.99 2.79 -3.74
C ILE A 241 -9.94 3.28 -4.74
N THR A 242 -10.35 3.47 -5.99
CA THR A 242 -9.50 4.04 -7.04
C THR A 242 -8.81 5.31 -6.56
N SER A 243 -7.50 5.44 -6.85
CA SER A 243 -6.75 6.59 -6.36
C SER A 243 -7.31 7.91 -6.93
N PRO A 244 -7.33 9.00 -6.16
CA PRO A 244 -7.80 10.31 -6.66
C PRO A 244 -7.04 10.78 -7.91
N GLU A 245 -5.78 10.37 -8.07
CA GLU A 245 -4.97 10.70 -9.24
C GLU A 245 -5.42 9.92 -10.48
N THR A 246 -5.72 8.63 -10.33
CA THR A 246 -6.32 7.83 -11.40
C THR A 246 -7.66 8.43 -11.82
N LEU A 247 -8.50 8.82 -10.86
CA LEU A 247 -9.78 9.44 -11.14
C LEU A 247 -9.61 10.76 -11.89
N ARG A 248 -8.73 11.67 -11.44
CA ARG A 248 -8.40 12.92 -12.15
C ARG A 248 -7.90 12.68 -13.57
N SER A 249 -7.00 11.70 -13.75
CA SER A 249 -6.45 11.35 -15.06
C SER A 249 -7.56 10.85 -16.01
N TYR A 250 -8.53 10.10 -15.50
CA TYR A 250 -9.65 9.58 -16.29
C TYR A 250 -10.66 10.69 -16.59
N THR A 251 -11.05 11.49 -15.59
CA THR A 251 -11.96 12.63 -15.74
C THR A 251 -11.45 13.64 -16.78
N SER A 252 -10.14 13.83 -16.89
CA SER A 252 -9.55 14.74 -17.89
C SER A 252 -9.33 14.11 -19.27
N ALA A 253 -9.21 12.78 -19.35
CA ALA A 253 -8.90 12.07 -20.60
C ALA A 253 -10.15 11.65 -21.38
N LEU A 254 -11.13 11.06 -20.70
CA LEU A 254 -12.27 10.45 -21.38
C LEU A 254 -13.11 11.45 -22.19
N PRO A 255 -13.41 12.67 -21.70
CA PRO A 255 -14.16 13.64 -22.50
C PRO A 255 -13.46 14.03 -23.81
N LYS A 256 -12.12 14.03 -23.83
CA LYS A 256 -11.35 14.29 -25.05
C LYS A 256 -11.37 13.11 -26.01
N ALA A 257 -11.28 11.89 -25.48
CA ALA A 257 -11.31 10.68 -26.29
C ALA A 257 -12.68 10.51 -26.98
N PHE A 258 -13.78 10.77 -26.27
CA PHE A 258 -15.14 10.60 -26.78
C PHE A 258 -15.77 11.89 -27.34
N ALA A 259 -14.96 12.92 -27.63
CA ALA A 259 -15.47 14.18 -28.16
C ALA A 259 -16.17 13.98 -29.53
N GLY A 260 -17.37 14.53 -29.67
CA GLY A 260 -18.18 14.41 -30.89
C GLY A 260 -18.84 13.04 -31.08
N ILE A 261 -18.95 12.24 -30.02
CA ILE A 261 -19.70 10.98 -30.00
C ILE A 261 -20.83 11.14 -28.97
N ASP A 262 -22.05 11.39 -29.45
CA ASP A 262 -23.16 11.79 -28.57
C ASP A 262 -23.82 10.60 -27.86
N HIS A 263 -23.83 9.43 -28.49
CA HIS A 263 -24.49 8.21 -27.98
C HIS A 263 -23.58 6.98 -28.11
N LEU A 264 -23.75 6.00 -27.21
CA LEU A 264 -22.95 4.76 -27.22
C LEU A 264 -23.15 3.93 -28.49
N ALA A 265 -24.35 3.91 -29.08
CA ALA A 265 -24.62 3.19 -30.34
C ALA A 265 -23.76 3.66 -31.52
N ALA A 266 -23.24 4.89 -31.48
CA ALA A 266 -22.35 5.38 -32.54
C ALA A 266 -20.99 4.66 -32.55
N LEU A 267 -20.63 3.93 -31.49
CA LEU A 267 -19.37 3.19 -31.39
C LEU A 267 -19.31 1.95 -32.29
N ASP A 268 -20.45 1.40 -32.70
CA ASP A 268 -20.52 0.26 -33.63
C ASP A 268 -20.36 0.68 -35.11
N GLY A 269 -20.08 1.97 -35.37
CA GLY A 269 -19.84 2.56 -36.69
C GLY A 269 -18.83 3.72 -36.65
N GLY A 270 -19.13 4.85 -37.32
CA GLY A 270 -18.20 5.98 -37.46
C GLY A 270 -17.72 6.64 -36.16
N GLY A 271 -18.37 6.38 -35.02
CA GLY A 271 -17.89 6.79 -33.70
C GLY A 271 -16.61 6.07 -33.26
N ARG A 272 -16.37 4.83 -33.72
CA ARG A 272 -15.08 4.14 -33.49
C ARG A 272 -13.93 4.90 -34.14
N ASP A 273 -14.04 5.22 -35.42
CA ASP A 273 -12.98 5.92 -36.15
C ASP A 273 -12.74 7.30 -35.56
N ARG A 274 -13.82 7.98 -35.13
CA ARG A 274 -13.73 9.25 -34.41
C ARG A 274 -12.98 9.11 -33.08
N LEU A 275 -13.29 8.09 -32.28
CA LEU A 275 -12.60 7.81 -31.02
C LEU A 275 -11.09 7.59 -31.23
N HIS A 276 -10.73 6.81 -32.25
CA HIS A 276 -9.33 6.55 -32.60
C HIS A 276 -8.62 7.83 -33.03
N ALA A 277 -9.24 8.60 -33.94
CA ALA A 277 -8.73 9.89 -34.39
C ALA A 277 -8.52 10.85 -33.20
N ASN A 278 -9.50 10.98 -32.30
CA ASN A 278 -9.40 11.82 -31.11
C ASN A 278 -8.21 11.45 -30.22
N ILE A 279 -7.96 10.16 -30.01
CA ILE A 279 -6.84 9.69 -29.18
C ILE A 279 -5.49 9.99 -29.84
N HIS A 280 -5.38 9.76 -31.15
CA HIS A 280 -4.17 10.09 -31.90
C HIS A 280 -3.93 11.59 -32.00
N THR A 281 -4.95 12.40 -32.22
CA THR A 281 -4.84 13.87 -32.23
C THR A 281 -4.43 14.40 -30.86
N ALA A 282 -5.01 13.88 -29.78
CA ALA A 282 -4.73 14.38 -28.43
C ALA A 282 -3.39 13.90 -27.85
N TRP A 283 -2.94 12.68 -28.20
CA TRP A 283 -1.78 12.05 -27.55
C TRP A 283 -0.83 11.30 -28.48
N GLY A 284 -1.01 11.33 -29.79
CA GLY A 284 -0.17 10.59 -30.74
C GLY A 284 1.30 11.01 -30.73
N SER A 285 1.58 12.28 -30.43
CA SER A 285 2.93 12.84 -30.24
C SER A 285 3.44 12.80 -28.79
N ALA A 286 2.64 12.27 -27.85
CA ALA A 286 3.05 12.14 -26.46
C ALA A 286 4.00 10.95 -26.26
N GLN A 287 4.67 10.90 -25.10
CA GLN A 287 5.48 9.75 -24.70
C GLN A 287 4.65 8.44 -24.75
N PRO A 288 5.23 7.30 -25.17
CA PRO A 288 4.50 6.02 -25.27
C PRO A 288 3.82 5.59 -23.97
N SER A 289 4.42 5.91 -22.82
CA SER A 289 3.82 5.65 -21.50
C SER A 289 2.54 6.48 -21.26
N THR A 290 2.53 7.74 -21.67
CA THR A 290 1.37 8.62 -21.61
C THR A 290 0.27 8.15 -22.55
N PHE A 291 0.60 7.87 -23.82
CA PHE A 291 -0.36 7.35 -24.80
C PHE A 291 -1.02 6.06 -24.28
N ASN A 292 -0.21 5.09 -23.85
CA ASN A 292 -0.70 3.81 -23.33
C ASN A 292 -1.57 3.98 -22.08
N ALA A 293 -1.27 4.93 -21.21
CA ALA A 293 -2.09 5.22 -20.04
C ALA A 293 -3.47 5.81 -20.41
N LYS A 294 -3.53 6.69 -21.42
CA LYS A 294 -4.79 7.28 -21.90
C LYS A 294 -5.64 6.25 -22.66
N ARG A 295 -5.02 5.46 -23.52
CA ARG A 295 -5.63 4.27 -24.14
C ARG A 295 -6.20 3.31 -23.09
N ALA A 296 -5.46 3.02 -22.02
CA ALA A 296 -5.93 2.14 -20.94
C ALA A 296 -7.15 2.71 -20.20
N ALA A 297 -7.25 4.04 -20.05
CA ALA A 297 -8.45 4.67 -19.49
C ALA A 297 -9.67 4.44 -20.37
N VAL A 298 -9.52 4.60 -21.69
CA VAL A 298 -10.57 4.31 -22.68
C VAL A 298 -10.97 2.84 -22.65
N ALA A 299 -9.99 1.93 -22.63
CA ALA A 299 -10.26 0.50 -22.52
C ALA A 299 -11.03 0.13 -21.24
N SER A 300 -10.71 0.79 -20.12
CA SER A 300 -11.41 0.60 -18.84
C SER A 300 -12.87 1.09 -18.91
N ALA A 301 -13.12 2.22 -19.57
CA ALA A 301 -14.47 2.74 -19.79
C ALA A 301 -15.29 1.82 -20.71
N LEU A 302 -14.73 1.39 -21.83
CA LEU A 302 -15.40 0.48 -22.77
C LEU A 302 -15.71 -0.87 -22.12
N ALA A 303 -14.78 -1.43 -21.33
CA ALA A 303 -15.03 -2.66 -20.58
C ALA A 303 -16.17 -2.49 -19.55
N TYR A 304 -16.30 -1.30 -18.94
CA TYR A 304 -17.43 -0.99 -18.08
C TYR A 304 -18.74 -0.91 -18.87
N PHE A 305 -18.75 -0.22 -20.02
CA PHE A 305 -19.95 -0.12 -20.87
C PHE A 305 -20.43 -1.50 -21.34
N ALA A 306 -19.50 -2.38 -21.72
CA ALA A 306 -19.83 -3.76 -22.07
C ALA A 306 -20.39 -4.54 -20.87
N ALA A 307 -19.84 -4.35 -19.67
CA ALA A 307 -20.36 -4.96 -18.45
C ALA A 307 -21.71 -4.40 -17.97
N GLN A 308 -22.19 -3.30 -18.57
CA GLN A 308 -23.55 -2.78 -18.39
C GLN A 308 -24.49 -3.17 -19.53
N ASP A 309 -24.04 -4.02 -20.45
CA ASP A 309 -24.75 -4.41 -21.67
C ASP A 309 -25.14 -3.21 -22.56
N TRP A 310 -24.39 -2.10 -22.47
CA TRP A 310 -24.62 -0.90 -23.28
C TRP A 310 -23.94 -0.95 -24.64
N ILE A 311 -22.87 -1.74 -24.75
CA ILE A 311 -22.18 -2.07 -25.99
C ILE A 311 -21.88 -3.56 -26.00
N THR A 312 -21.83 -4.17 -27.19
CA THR A 312 -21.70 -5.62 -27.34
C THR A 312 -20.25 -6.09 -27.23
N ASP A 313 -19.31 -5.34 -27.80
CA ASP A 313 -17.91 -5.76 -27.88
C ASP A 313 -16.93 -4.60 -27.69
N ALA A 314 -16.42 -4.45 -26.46
CA ALA A 314 -15.37 -3.49 -26.14
C ALA A 314 -14.05 -3.76 -26.88
N ALA A 315 -13.74 -5.03 -27.19
CA ALA A 315 -12.52 -5.40 -27.90
C ALA A 315 -12.61 -4.98 -29.36
N ALA A 316 -13.77 -5.13 -30.00
CA ALA A 316 -14.01 -4.64 -31.36
C ALA A 316 -13.79 -3.12 -31.46
N VAL A 317 -14.30 -2.33 -30.51
CA VAL A 317 -14.10 -0.87 -30.51
C VAL A 317 -12.63 -0.49 -30.33
N LEU A 318 -11.86 -1.27 -29.55
CA LEU A 318 -10.43 -1.03 -29.34
C LEU A 318 -9.52 -1.55 -30.45
N ALA A 319 -9.99 -2.47 -31.29
CA ALA A 319 -9.16 -3.11 -32.31
C ALA A 319 -8.56 -2.06 -33.26
N GLY A 320 -7.24 -2.08 -33.48
CA GLY A 320 -6.52 -1.08 -34.29
C GLY A 320 -6.01 0.13 -33.51
N LEU A 321 -6.50 0.36 -32.29
CA LEU A 321 -5.86 1.30 -31.35
C LEU A 321 -4.87 0.52 -30.50
N ASP A 322 -3.69 0.25 -31.05
CA ASP A 322 -2.67 -0.56 -30.38
C ASP A 322 -1.84 0.20 -29.35
N ARG A 323 -1.17 -0.55 -28.47
CA ARG A 323 -0.23 0.05 -27.53
C ARG A 323 1.01 0.52 -28.29
N GLN A 324 1.46 1.74 -27.99
CA GLN A 324 2.76 2.18 -28.50
C GLN A 324 3.89 1.42 -27.79
N PRO A 325 4.91 0.96 -28.53
CA PRO A 325 6.06 0.28 -27.94
C PRO A 325 6.79 1.24 -27.00
N GLN A 326 7.14 0.75 -25.82
CA GLN A 326 7.97 1.52 -24.88
C GLN A 326 9.43 1.20 -25.15
N PRO A 327 10.29 2.21 -25.35
CA PRO A 327 11.72 1.97 -25.46
C PRO A 327 12.23 1.34 -24.17
N LYS A 328 13.25 0.48 -24.28
CA LYS A 328 13.92 -0.08 -23.10
C LYS A 328 14.47 1.09 -22.27
N PRO A 329 14.37 1.05 -20.93
CA PRO A 329 14.95 2.09 -20.10
C PRO A 329 16.46 2.22 -20.39
N THR A 330 16.91 3.41 -20.79
CA THR A 330 18.33 3.73 -20.94
C THR A 330 18.91 4.21 -19.60
N ASP A 331 20.18 3.91 -19.37
CA ASP A 331 20.93 4.34 -18.18
C ASP A 331 21.31 5.85 -18.21
N GLU A 332 20.92 6.59 -19.25
CA GLU A 332 21.15 8.04 -19.41
C GLU A 332 20.58 8.89 -18.25
N LYS A 333 19.70 8.31 -17.44
CA LYS A 333 19.10 8.94 -16.26
C LYS A 333 19.93 8.78 -14.98
N VAL A 334 20.96 7.92 -14.98
CA VAL A 334 21.86 7.74 -13.84
C VAL A 334 22.81 8.94 -13.78
N ARG A 335 22.84 9.62 -12.63
CA ARG A 335 23.71 10.77 -12.35
C ARG A 335 24.86 10.33 -11.46
N THR A 336 26.08 10.75 -11.76
CA THR A 336 27.26 10.32 -10.99
C THR A 336 27.18 10.78 -9.53
N ARG A 337 27.84 10.03 -8.63
CA ARG A 337 27.92 10.36 -7.20
C ARG A 337 28.45 11.78 -6.98
N GLU A 338 29.47 12.18 -7.74
CA GLU A 338 30.10 13.50 -7.66
C GLU A 338 29.17 14.62 -8.14
N ALA A 339 28.35 14.37 -9.16
CA ALA A 339 27.38 15.35 -9.64
C ALA A 339 26.27 15.58 -8.59
N ILE A 340 25.76 14.51 -7.98
CA ILE A 340 24.77 14.57 -6.90
C ILE A 340 25.36 15.25 -5.66
N ASP A 341 26.59 14.91 -5.30
CA ASP A 341 27.26 15.50 -4.13
C ASP A 341 27.51 16.99 -4.31
N ARG A 342 27.93 17.41 -5.50
CA ARG A 342 28.06 18.84 -5.86
C ARG A 342 26.73 19.56 -5.76
N LEU A 343 25.65 18.99 -6.33
CA LEU A 343 24.30 19.57 -6.26
C LEU A 343 23.85 19.79 -4.80
N ILE A 344 24.04 18.80 -3.93
CA ILE A 344 23.64 18.89 -2.52
C ILE A 344 24.58 19.82 -1.72
N ALA A 345 25.87 19.87 -2.06
CA ALA A 345 26.86 20.69 -1.37
C ALA A 345 26.76 22.18 -1.71
N ASP A 346 26.30 22.52 -2.93
CA ASP A 346 26.24 23.89 -3.44
C ASP A 346 25.33 24.80 -2.60
N LYS A 347 25.94 25.77 -1.91
CA LYS A 347 25.24 26.69 -1.01
C LYS A 347 24.45 27.78 -1.74
N ARG A 348 24.57 27.90 -3.06
CA ARG A 348 23.74 28.80 -3.87
C ARG A 348 22.27 28.36 -3.90
N HIS A 349 22.01 27.07 -3.67
CA HIS A 349 20.66 26.54 -3.54
C HIS A 349 20.14 26.67 -2.10
N PRO A 350 18.82 26.92 -1.92
CA PRO A 350 18.21 26.96 -0.59
C PRO A 350 18.46 25.69 0.21
N LEU A 351 18.59 25.82 1.53
CA LEU A 351 18.76 24.68 2.43
C LEU A 351 17.60 23.68 2.31
N GLU A 352 16.37 24.17 2.14
CA GLU A 352 15.18 23.37 1.83
C GLU A 352 15.41 22.40 0.68
N ASP A 353 15.86 22.91 -0.47
CA ASP A 353 16.01 22.13 -1.70
C ASP A 353 17.17 21.13 -1.58
N ARG A 354 18.30 21.59 -1.05
CA ARG A 354 19.45 20.71 -0.82
C ARG A 354 19.15 19.57 0.13
N THR A 355 18.38 19.84 1.18
CA THR A 355 17.93 18.82 2.15
C THR A 355 16.95 17.87 1.50
N LEU A 356 16.05 18.36 0.64
CA LEU A 356 15.13 17.53 -0.13
C LEU A 356 15.90 16.58 -1.06
N TRP A 357 16.85 17.09 -1.84
CA TRP A 357 17.65 16.28 -2.76
C TRP A 357 18.49 15.24 -2.01
N ALA A 358 19.11 15.63 -0.89
CA ALA A 358 19.83 14.70 -0.02
C ALA A 358 18.93 13.58 0.49
N MET A 359 17.73 13.92 0.96
CA MET A 359 16.78 12.94 1.48
C MET A 359 16.23 12.01 0.38
N LEU A 360 15.91 12.55 -0.81
CA LEU A 360 15.46 11.76 -1.95
C LEU A 360 16.51 10.77 -2.41
N TYR A 361 17.77 11.22 -2.50
CA TYR A 361 18.88 10.36 -2.84
C TYR A 361 19.13 9.33 -1.74
N ALA A 362 19.28 9.72 -0.47
CA ALA A 362 19.60 8.79 0.62
C ALA A 362 18.55 7.67 0.79
N THR A 363 17.27 8.03 0.70
CA THR A 363 16.15 7.09 0.94
C THR A 363 15.73 6.29 -0.28
N ALA A 364 16.16 6.68 -1.49
CA ALA A 364 15.59 6.25 -2.76
C ALA A 364 14.04 6.30 -2.80
N ALA A 365 13.35 7.08 -1.96
CA ALA A 365 11.89 7.07 -1.85
C ALA A 365 11.22 7.76 -3.04
N ARG A 366 9.90 7.57 -3.21
CA ARG A 366 9.16 8.37 -4.20
C ARG A 366 9.11 9.82 -3.71
N ALA A 367 9.26 10.79 -4.61
CA ALA A 367 9.31 12.19 -4.20
C ALA A 367 8.06 12.65 -3.44
N GLU A 368 6.88 12.16 -3.81
CA GLU A 368 5.65 12.44 -3.06
C GLU A 368 5.67 11.90 -1.63
N GLU A 369 6.32 10.76 -1.38
CA GLU A 369 6.40 10.16 -0.04
C GLU A 369 7.26 11.04 0.88
N VAL A 370 8.34 11.63 0.35
CA VAL A 370 9.23 12.56 1.07
C VAL A 370 8.55 13.92 1.26
N LEU A 371 7.94 14.48 0.22
CA LEU A 371 7.26 15.78 0.29
C LEU A 371 6.05 15.78 1.24
N ARG A 372 5.43 14.62 1.47
CA ARG A 372 4.30 14.45 2.42
C ARG A 372 4.73 14.35 3.88
N LEU A 373 6.02 14.17 4.18
CA LEU A 373 6.48 14.07 5.55
C LEU A 373 6.24 15.37 6.33
N ASN A 374 5.82 15.18 7.57
CA ASN A 374 5.84 16.18 8.61
C ASN A 374 6.93 15.86 9.64
N ILE A 375 7.25 16.84 10.48
CA ILE A 375 8.27 16.71 11.54
C ILE A 375 7.90 15.58 12.51
N GLU A 376 6.62 15.40 12.83
CA GLU A 376 6.12 14.31 13.67
C GLU A 376 6.34 12.91 13.07
N ASN A 377 6.65 12.80 11.77
CA ASN A 377 6.96 11.51 11.16
C ASN A 377 8.42 11.10 11.35
N LEU A 378 9.29 12.02 11.80
CA LEU A 378 10.71 11.77 11.96
C LEU A 378 11.02 11.10 13.31
N ASP A 379 11.65 9.95 13.24
CA ASP A 379 12.44 9.40 14.34
C ASP A 379 13.90 9.82 14.14
N ARG A 380 14.21 10.99 14.71
CA ARG A 380 15.53 11.64 14.55
C ARG A 380 16.65 10.85 15.21
N ALA A 381 16.37 10.11 16.27
CA ALA A 381 17.36 9.33 17.00
C ALA A 381 17.85 8.15 16.15
N ASN A 382 16.93 7.49 15.44
CA ASN A 382 17.23 6.32 14.63
C ASN A 382 17.43 6.63 13.13
N ARG A 383 17.42 7.91 12.74
CA ARG A 383 17.53 8.37 11.35
C ARG A 383 16.48 7.73 10.42
N ARG A 384 15.23 7.76 10.88
CA ARG A 384 14.08 7.16 10.22
C ARG A 384 12.97 8.18 9.99
N ALA A 385 12.22 8.02 8.90
CA ALA A 385 10.98 8.75 8.67
C ALA A 385 9.82 7.80 8.35
N HIS A 386 8.72 7.90 9.10
CA HIS A 386 7.53 7.09 8.86
C HIS A 386 6.76 7.66 7.66
N THR A 387 6.50 6.83 6.66
CA THR A 387 5.75 7.21 5.47
C THR A 387 4.61 6.24 5.19
N ILE A 388 3.74 6.66 4.28
CA ILE A 388 2.64 5.85 3.77
C ILE A 388 2.87 5.69 2.27
N ARG A 389 3.25 4.47 1.86
CA ARG A 389 3.51 4.12 0.47
C ARG A 389 2.23 4.13 -0.37
N LYS A 390 2.38 4.07 -1.69
CA LYS A 390 1.26 3.82 -2.62
C LYS A 390 0.47 2.59 -2.17
N GLY A 391 -0.85 2.65 -2.34
CA GLY A 391 -1.77 1.75 -1.65
C GLY A 391 -2.13 2.38 -0.32
N GLY A 392 -1.20 2.50 0.61
CA GLY A 392 -1.43 3.04 1.95
C GLY A 392 -0.82 2.14 3.02
N LYS A 393 0.22 1.39 2.64
CA LYS A 393 1.04 0.58 3.51
C LYS A 393 1.98 1.50 4.27
N GLN A 394 2.08 1.33 5.59
CA GLN A 394 3.07 2.05 6.39
C GLN A 394 4.46 1.51 6.08
N ASP A 395 5.45 2.40 6.02
CA ASP A 395 6.84 2.06 5.77
C ASP A 395 7.77 3.04 6.46
N GLN A 396 9.05 2.69 6.58
CA GLN A 396 10.10 3.53 7.15
C GLN A 396 11.15 3.87 6.09
N LEU A 397 11.41 5.17 5.92
CA LEU A 397 12.50 5.67 5.09
C LEU A 397 13.75 5.80 5.94
N LEU A 398 14.85 5.22 5.48
CA LEU A 398 16.16 5.31 6.11
C LEU A 398 16.99 6.39 5.43
N TYR A 399 17.61 7.27 6.21
CA TYR A 399 18.48 8.32 5.68
C TYR A 399 19.81 8.39 6.41
N ASP A 400 20.81 8.95 5.73
CA ASP A 400 22.19 8.99 6.20
C ASP A 400 22.46 10.12 7.22
N GLY A 401 23.68 10.15 7.77
CA GLY A 401 24.11 11.17 8.72
C GLY A 401 24.13 12.58 8.12
N ARG A 402 24.48 12.72 6.84
CA ARG A 402 24.49 14.00 6.13
C ARG A 402 23.08 14.60 6.08
N THR A 403 22.10 13.81 5.67
CA THR A 403 20.68 14.19 5.62
C THR A 403 20.17 14.52 7.01
N ALA A 404 20.52 13.73 8.04
CA ALA A 404 20.13 14.00 9.42
C ALA A 404 20.61 15.37 9.93
N ARG A 405 21.86 15.73 9.63
CA ARG A 405 22.43 17.05 9.98
C ARG A 405 21.72 18.18 9.25
N MET A 406 21.48 18.02 7.95
CA MET A 406 20.77 19.02 7.13
C MET A 406 19.32 19.21 7.58
N LEU A 407 18.61 18.12 7.90
CA LEU A 407 17.28 18.18 8.53
C LEU A 407 17.34 18.92 9.87
N GLY A 408 18.36 18.68 10.70
CA GLY A 408 18.55 19.42 11.95
C GLY A 408 18.67 20.93 11.74
N GLN A 409 19.44 21.35 10.73
CA GLN A 409 19.61 22.75 10.36
C GLN A 409 18.31 23.35 9.79
N LEU A 410 17.65 22.62 8.89
CA LEU A 410 16.44 23.06 8.22
C LEU A 410 15.26 23.25 9.19
N LEU A 411 15.08 22.31 10.11
CA LEU A 411 13.95 22.33 11.04
C LEU A 411 14.16 23.37 12.16
N GLY A 412 15.41 23.61 12.56
CA GLY A 412 15.74 24.50 13.66
C GLY A 412 14.94 24.14 14.93
N ARG A 413 14.13 25.09 15.43
CA ARG A 413 13.28 24.90 16.61
C ARG A 413 11.88 24.33 16.29
N ARG A 414 11.52 24.16 15.01
CA ARG A 414 10.19 23.69 14.61
C ARG A 414 9.97 22.24 15.08
N ARG A 415 8.78 21.97 15.61
CA ARG A 415 8.41 20.66 16.18
C ARG A 415 7.26 19.96 15.46
N THR A 416 6.50 20.67 14.62
CA THR A 416 5.28 20.16 13.99
C THR A 416 5.13 20.68 12.57
N GLY A 417 4.41 19.93 11.73
CA GLY A 417 4.01 20.36 10.40
C GLY A 417 5.00 19.96 9.29
N PRO A 418 4.81 20.45 8.05
CA PRO A 418 5.56 19.96 6.89
C PRO A 418 7.06 20.21 6.99
N ILE A 419 7.86 19.20 6.63
CA ILE A 419 9.33 19.35 6.61
C ILE A 419 9.74 20.37 5.53
N PHE A 420 9.28 20.14 4.30
CA PHE A 420 9.64 20.95 3.14
C PHE A 420 8.56 21.98 2.85
N LEU A 421 8.94 23.25 2.87
CA LEU A 421 8.04 24.39 2.74
C LEU A 421 8.24 25.12 1.41
N SER A 422 7.15 25.54 0.78
CA SER A 422 7.14 26.47 -0.33
C SER A 422 7.39 27.90 0.17
N THR A 423 7.75 28.80 -0.73
CA THR A 423 7.76 30.25 -0.46
C THR A 423 6.35 30.82 -0.31
N ARG A 424 5.32 30.12 -0.83
CA ARG A 424 3.91 30.52 -0.72
C ARG A 424 3.38 30.32 0.69
N THR A 425 2.55 31.24 1.15
CA THR A 425 1.84 31.17 2.44
C THR A 425 0.40 30.71 2.27
N ALA A 426 -0.14 30.10 3.33
CA ALA A 426 -1.52 29.66 3.40
C ALA A 426 -2.45 30.88 3.53
N PRO A 427 -3.58 30.92 2.81
CA PRO A 427 -4.62 31.92 3.05
C PRO A 427 -5.27 31.71 4.42
N ASP A 428 -5.80 32.77 5.01
CA ASP A 428 -6.42 32.71 6.32
C ASP A 428 -7.74 31.94 6.29
N GLY A 429 -7.97 31.14 7.34
CA GLY A 429 -9.21 30.39 7.56
C GLY A 429 -9.49 29.18 6.64
N THR A 430 -8.74 28.97 5.55
CA THR A 430 -9.09 27.96 4.52
C THR A 430 -8.11 26.80 4.41
N ALA A 431 -6.88 26.96 4.90
CA ALA A 431 -5.86 25.93 4.77
C ALA A 431 -6.08 24.79 5.78
N ARG A 432 -6.13 23.55 5.27
CA ARG A 432 -6.26 22.34 6.09
C ARG A 432 -5.05 22.18 7.02
N THR A 433 -5.29 21.78 8.26
CA THR A 433 -4.23 21.43 9.23
C THR A 433 -3.27 20.41 8.62
N GLY A 434 -1.96 20.61 8.81
CA GLY A 434 -0.91 19.72 8.28
C GLY A 434 -0.50 19.97 6.83
N THR A 435 -1.05 20.98 6.15
CA THR A 435 -0.61 21.40 4.80
C THR A 435 0.25 22.66 4.80
N PHE A 436 0.45 23.28 5.97
CA PHE A 436 1.28 24.47 6.16
C PHE A 436 1.99 24.42 7.52
N ASP A 437 3.03 25.23 7.66
CA ASP A 437 3.73 25.42 8.92
C ASP A 437 2.94 26.37 9.86
N PRO A 438 2.61 25.97 11.10
CA PRO A 438 1.79 26.80 11.99
C PRO A 438 2.40 28.16 12.32
N ALA A 439 3.73 28.26 12.40
CA ALA A 439 4.42 29.49 12.79
C ALA A 439 4.62 30.45 11.62
N SER A 440 5.22 29.97 10.52
CA SER A 440 5.52 30.81 9.35
C SER A 440 4.38 30.92 8.34
N ARG A 441 3.31 30.12 8.50
CA ARG A 441 2.19 29.97 7.55
C ARG A 441 2.60 29.49 6.14
N ARG A 442 3.88 29.19 5.90
CA ARG A 442 4.36 28.67 4.61
C ARG A 442 3.71 27.32 4.32
N LEU A 443 3.25 27.15 3.08
CA LEU A 443 2.61 25.91 2.61
C LEU A 443 3.65 24.80 2.42
N ARG A 444 3.20 23.54 2.47
CA ARG A 444 3.97 22.38 2.04
C ARG A 444 4.45 22.58 0.60
N MET A 445 5.70 22.23 0.33
CA MET A 445 6.24 22.22 -1.02
C MET A 445 5.49 21.19 -1.89
N THR A 446 5.01 21.66 -3.04
CA THR A 446 4.33 20.78 -4.01
C THR A 446 5.35 20.07 -4.91
N TYR A 447 4.98 18.91 -5.44
CA TYR A 447 5.81 18.16 -6.40
C TYR A 447 6.29 19.05 -7.56
N ARG A 448 5.38 19.80 -8.20
CA ARG A 448 5.71 20.71 -9.31
C ARG A 448 6.71 21.80 -8.92
N THR A 449 6.66 22.27 -7.67
CA THR A 449 7.64 23.25 -7.17
C THR A 449 9.01 22.60 -7.02
N ALA A 450 9.09 21.45 -6.37
CA ALA A 450 10.33 20.70 -6.20
C ALA A 450 10.97 20.28 -7.53
N GLU A 451 10.15 19.83 -8.49
CA GLU A 451 10.59 19.43 -9.83
C GLU A 451 11.16 20.61 -10.61
N ARG A 452 10.52 21.78 -10.54
CA ARG A 452 11.06 23.00 -11.12
C ARG A 452 12.40 23.39 -10.48
N HIS A 453 12.53 23.28 -9.15
CA HIS A 453 13.76 23.67 -8.45
C HIS A 453 14.95 22.80 -8.89
N ILE A 454 14.78 21.47 -8.94
CA ILE A 454 15.86 20.58 -9.40
C ILE A 454 16.15 20.77 -10.90
N GLY A 455 15.13 20.93 -11.74
CA GLY A 455 15.30 21.15 -13.17
C GLY A 455 16.09 22.43 -13.46
N THR A 456 15.76 23.53 -12.78
CA THR A 456 16.52 24.79 -12.88
C THR A 456 17.94 24.66 -12.33
N ALA A 457 18.14 23.94 -11.23
CA ALA A 457 19.46 23.79 -10.61
C ALA A 457 20.45 22.95 -11.45
N THR A 458 19.93 22.02 -12.27
CA THR A 458 20.72 20.99 -12.94
C THR A 458 20.71 21.09 -14.46
N GLY A 459 19.89 22.00 -15.02
CA GLY A 459 19.71 22.11 -16.47
C GLY A 459 18.81 21.00 -17.06
N GLY A 460 17.95 20.38 -16.25
CA GLY A 460 16.92 19.47 -16.76
C GLY A 460 16.75 18.13 -16.04
N TRP A 461 17.40 17.90 -14.89
CA TRP A 461 17.13 16.68 -14.12
C TRP A 461 15.71 16.70 -13.55
N ASP A 462 15.13 15.52 -13.39
CA ASP A 462 13.88 15.32 -12.68
C ASP A 462 14.13 14.75 -11.25
N LEU A 463 13.11 14.77 -10.39
CA LEU A 463 13.25 14.22 -9.03
C LEU A 463 13.42 12.69 -9.03
N HIS A 464 13.00 12.01 -10.10
CA HIS A 464 13.10 10.57 -10.25
C HIS A 464 14.53 10.14 -10.59
N ASP A 465 15.32 10.98 -11.25
CA ASP A 465 16.73 10.76 -11.54
C ASP A 465 17.52 10.49 -10.25
N LEU A 466 17.22 11.19 -9.15
CA LEU A 466 17.86 10.94 -7.84
C LEU A 466 17.53 9.53 -7.29
N ARG A 467 16.27 9.10 -7.41
CA ARG A 467 15.84 7.75 -6.99
C ARG A 467 16.50 6.69 -7.88
N HIS A 468 16.50 6.90 -9.19
CA HIS A 468 17.09 5.97 -10.14
C HIS A 468 18.59 5.83 -9.89
N SER A 469 19.30 6.95 -9.77
CA SER A 469 20.73 6.99 -9.47
C SER A 469 21.05 6.31 -8.13
N ARG A 470 20.28 6.55 -7.07
CA ARG A 470 20.52 5.87 -5.78
C ARG A 470 20.43 4.36 -5.90
N LEU A 471 19.44 3.85 -6.62
CA LEU A 471 19.23 2.41 -6.77
C LEU A 471 20.31 1.76 -7.63
N THR A 472 20.73 2.44 -8.70
CA THR A 472 21.88 2.00 -9.50
C THR A 472 23.15 1.99 -8.67
N HIS A 473 23.44 3.08 -7.96
CA HIS A 473 24.62 3.15 -7.09
C HIS A 473 24.59 2.09 -5.99
N ALA A 474 23.44 1.86 -5.34
CA ALA A 474 23.30 0.79 -4.36
C ALA A 474 23.58 -0.58 -4.99
N GLY A 475 23.10 -0.81 -6.21
CA GLY A 475 23.41 -1.98 -7.01
C GLY A 475 24.90 -2.16 -7.29
N GLU A 476 25.58 -1.09 -7.69
CA GLU A 476 27.04 -1.07 -7.94
C GLU A 476 27.86 -1.29 -6.66
N ASP A 477 27.42 -0.71 -5.54
CA ASP A 477 27.93 -0.95 -4.18
C ASP A 477 27.61 -2.39 -3.73
N GLY A 478 26.73 -3.06 -4.48
CA GLY A 478 26.41 -4.48 -4.35
C GLY A 478 25.36 -4.83 -3.32
N ALA A 479 24.42 -3.91 -3.11
CA ALA A 479 23.17 -4.18 -2.43
C ALA A 479 22.50 -5.43 -3.02
N THR A 480 22.04 -6.30 -2.14
CA THR A 480 21.23 -7.45 -2.54
C THR A 480 19.85 -6.98 -3.01
N GLU A 481 19.10 -7.87 -3.65
CA GLU A 481 17.73 -7.56 -4.02
C GLU A 481 16.85 -7.22 -2.80
N ALA A 482 17.09 -7.86 -1.66
CA ALA A 482 16.40 -7.56 -0.41
C ALA A 482 16.75 -6.14 0.09
N ASP A 483 18.02 -5.74 0.00
CA ASP A 483 18.46 -4.38 0.35
C ASP A 483 17.81 -3.34 -0.55
N LEU A 484 17.77 -3.58 -1.86
CA LEU A 484 17.11 -2.70 -2.82
C LEU A 484 15.60 -2.63 -2.58
N MET A 485 14.94 -3.74 -2.24
CA MET A 485 13.51 -3.75 -1.87
C MET A 485 13.26 -2.91 -0.62
N ASN A 486 14.06 -3.12 0.44
CA ASN A 486 13.95 -2.38 1.70
C ASN A 486 14.21 -0.87 1.50
N LEU A 487 15.18 -0.52 0.66
CA LEU A 487 15.51 0.88 0.36
C LEU A 487 14.37 1.55 -0.43
N SER A 488 13.87 0.88 -1.47
CA SER A 488 13.03 1.52 -2.49
C SER A 488 11.52 1.37 -2.29
N GLY A 489 11.08 0.38 -1.51
CA GLY A 489 9.67 0.01 -1.34
C GLY A 489 9.02 -0.49 -2.64
N HIS A 490 9.75 -1.20 -3.51
CA HIS A 490 9.15 -1.92 -4.64
C HIS A 490 8.42 -3.17 -4.15
N GLU A 491 7.25 -3.45 -4.72
CA GLU A 491 6.47 -4.67 -4.43
C GLU A 491 6.79 -5.80 -5.41
N ASP A 492 7.28 -5.47 -6.61
CA ASP A 492 7.62 -6.43 -7.64
C ASP A 492 9.15 -6.49 -7.85
N ARG A 493 9.71 -7.66 -7.57
CA ARG A 493 11.11 -8.04 -7.75
C ARG A 493 11.62 -7.76 -9.16
N ARG A 494 10.79 -7.99 -10.18
CA ARG A 494 11.16 -7.79 -11.59
C ARG A 494 11.52 -6.33 -11.89
N THR A 495 10.93 -5.38 -11.16
CA THR A 495 11.21 -3.96 -11.35
C THR A 495 12.59 -3.53 -10.83
N LEU A 496 13.23 -4.37 -10.00
CA LEU A 496 14.56 -4.13 -9.44
C LEU A 496 15.69 -4.80 -10.22
N GLN A 497 15.36 -5.75 -11.10
CA GLN A 497 16.35 -6.57 -11.80
C GLN A 497 17.38 -5.73 -12.57
N ARG A 498 16.97 -4.57 -13.09
CA ARG A 498 17.86 -3.62 -13.79
C ARG A 498 18.94 -2.97 -12.92
N TYR A 499 18.79 -3.02 -11.60
CA TYR A 499 19.74 -2.42 -10.66
C TYR A 499 20.70 -3.46 -10.06
N LEU A 500 20.48 -4.75 -10.29
CA LEU A 500 21.33 -5.82 -9.74
C LEU A 500 22.58 -6.02 -10.60
N ASN A 501 23.49 -5.05 -10.58
CA ASN A 501 24.77 -5.11 -11.29
C ASN A 501 25.93 -4.72 -10.35
N PRO A 502 26.37 -5.62 -9.46
CA PRO A 502 27.44 -5.33 -8.52
C PRO A 502 28.75 -5.06 -9.24
N SER A 503 29.39 -3.94 -8.92
CA SER A 503 30.73 -3.64 -9.41
C SER A 503 31.75 -4.51 -8.68
N LYS A 504 32.93 -4.73 -9.31
CA LYS A 504 34.06 -5.41 -8.64
C LYS A 504 34.47 -4.65 -7.37
N GLU A 505 34.48 -3.32 -7.43
CA GLU A 505 34.82 -2.43 -6.32
C GLU A 505 33.84 -2.56 -5.14
N GLY A 506 32.53 -2.50 -5.40
CA GLY A 506 31.50 -2.68 -4.38
C GLY A 506 31.43 -4.11 -3.82
N THR A 507 31.96 -5.09 -4.55
CA THR A 507 32.16 -6.44 -4.02
C THR A 507 33.36 -6.50 -3.10
N HIS A 508 34.46 -5.81 -3.45
CA HIS A 508 35.65 -5.71 -2.62
C HIS A 508 35.37 -5.00 -1.28
N GLN A 509 34.69 -3.86 -1.31
CA GLN A 509 34.33 -3.12 -0.08
C GLN A 509 33.48 -3.96 0.89
N ARG A 510 32.61 -4.84 0.38
CA ARG A 510 31.83 -5.76 1.22
C ARG A 510 32.69 -6.86 1.84
N LEU A 511 33.72 -7.32 1.14
CA LEU A 511 34.71 -8.24 1.72
C LEU A 511 35.49 -7.53 2.83
N ASP A 512 35.95 -6.30 2.58
CA ASP A 512 36.64 -5.48 3.58
C ASP A 512 35.77 -5.25 4.83
N ASP A 513 34.48 -4.95 4.66
CA ASP A 513 33.53 -4.81 5.78
C ASP A 513 33.31 -6.11 6.57
N ILE A 514 33.28 -7.26 5.90
CA ILE A 514 33.18 -8.58 6.55
C ILE A 514 34.44 -8.84 7.36
N ASP A 515 35.61 -8.56 6.81
CA ASP A 515 36.90 -8.76 7.46
C ASP A 515 37.06 -7.84 8.68
N ASN A 516 36.65 -6.58 8.53
CA ASN A 516 36.60 -5.60 9.63
C ASN A 516 35.69 -6.07 10.78
N ARG A 517 34.52 -6.66 10.47
CA ARG A 517 33.59 -7.21 11.48
C ARG A 517 34.11 -8.49 12.13
N ARG A 518 34.95 -9.25 11.44
CA ARG A 518 35.58 -10.47 11.97
C ARG A 518 36.76 -10.18 12.89
N HIS A 519 37.15 -8.91 13.06
CA HIS A 519 38.38 -8.49 13.73
C HIS A 519 39.65 -9.15 13.12
N THR A 520 39.54 -9.71 11.92
CA THR A 520 40.69 -10.13 11.11
C THR A 520 41.14 -8.88 10.37
N TRP A 521 41.91 -8.05 11.07
CA TRP A 521 42.53 -6.90 10.45
C TRP A 521 43.58 -7.40 9.44
N THR A 522 43.30 -7.18 8.16
CA THR A 522 44.23 -7.45 7.05
C THR A 522 44.83 -6.10 6.65
N PRO A 523 46.17 -5.90 6.71
CA PRO A 523 46.79 -4.66 6.26
C PRO A 523 46.40 -4.39 4.79
N GLY A 524 46.10 -3.13 4.46
CA GLY A 524 45.87 -2.73 3.06
C GLY A 524 47.12 -2.93 2.19
N ALA A 525 46.96 -2.96 0.86
CA ALA A 525 48.06 -3.23 -0.08
C ALA A 525 49.26 -2.29 0.10
N ASP A 526 49.02 -1.00 0.33
CA ASP A 526 50.08 0.00 0.57
C ASP A 526 50.80 -0.25 1.89
N GLU A 527 50.07 -0.65 2.93
CA GLU A 527 50.65 -0.96 4.24
C GLU A 527 51.46 -2.27 4.21
N LEU A 528 50.99 -3.25 3.44
CA LEU A 528 51.70 -4.51 3.18
C LEU A 528 52.99 -4.24 2.40
N THR A 529 52.93 -3.36 1.41
CA THR A 529 54.10 -2.92 0.63
C THR A 529 55.11 -2.19 1.51
N ASP A 530 54.65 -1.26 2.35
CA ASP A 530 55.48 -0.55 3.32
C ASP A 530 56.08 -1.49 4.39
N ARG A 531 55.35 -2.52 4.81
CA ARG A 531 55.85 -3.54 5.75
C ARG A 531 56.91 -4.41 5.11
N LEU A 532 56.72 -4.82 3.85
CA LEU A 532 57.69 -5.60 3.08
C LEU A 532 58.96 -4.78 2.78
N ALA A 533 58.83 -3.49 2.48
CA ALA A 533 59.95 -2.58 2.29
C ALA A 533 60.75 -2.37 3.59
N ARG A 534 60.06 -2.23 4.73
CA ARG A 534 60.69 -2.10 6.06
C ARG A 534 61.38 -3.39 6.51
N ALA A 535 60.76 -4.55 6.27
CA ALA A 535 61.36 -5.86 6.56
C ALA A 535 62.64 -6.09 5.74
N SER A 536 62.62 -5.75 4.44
CA SER A 536 63.79 -5.87 3.56
C SER A 536 64.96 -4.96 3.97
N SER A 537 64.65 -3.79 4.55
CA SER A 537 65.66 -2.83 5.05
C SER A 537 66.27 -3.23 6.40
N GLN A 538 65.58 -4.05 7.21
CA GLN A 538 66.10 -4.57 8.48
C GLN A 538 67.03 -5.77 8.27
N THR A 539 66.76 -6.63 7.29
CA THR A 539 67.61 -7.78 6.97
C THR A 539 68.98 -7.35 6.43
N THR A 540 69.06 -6.21 5.74
CA THR A 540 70.32 -5.66 5.23
C THR A 540 71.16 -4.94 6.28
N ARG A 541 70.56 -4.42 7.36
CA ARG A 541 71.30 -3.79 8.48
C ARG A 541 71.82 -4.78 9.53
N SER A 542 71.36 -6.03 9.52
CA SER A 542 71.85 -7.08 10.43
C SER A 542 72.98 -7.93 9.83
N ALA A 543 73.43 -7.62 8.61
CA ALA A 543 74.46 -8.35 7.87
C ALA A 543 75.75 -7.54 7.63
N HIS A 544 75.94 -6.43 8.34
CA HIS A 544 77.17 -5.63 8.34
C HIS A 544 77.77 -5.47 9.73
#